data_AF-B2A7I3-F1
#
_entry.id   AF-B2A7I3-F1
#
_cell.length_a   1.000
_cell.length_b   1.000
_cell.length_c   1.000
_cell.angle_alpha   90.00
_cell.angle_beta   90.00
_cell.angle_gamma   90.00
#
_symmetry.space_group_name_H-M   'P 1'
#
loop_
_entity.id
_entity.type
_entity.pdbx_description
1 polymer ?
#
loop_
_entity_poly.entity_id
_entity_poly.type
_entity_poly.pdbx_seq_one_letter_code
_entity_poly.pdbx_strand_id
1 'polypeptide(L)'
;MAKFFGGGKGKAVKKKLTNNKFKIVSLTFIGIVVILAGLFGFWLSMGPELLPEAYAALHQDEQVQVTEGENWLDFTPKGQSPDTAVILYPGGRLKPEAYAPLARNLALEGYRIFLVSMPFDLSFFGYDRADTIISEHSDIQRWYIGGHSLGGAMAARYINQKNTREVDLDGLILMASYPDESDDLSDHNIRAMSIYADRDGYVTEEDISTSKDLLPAETEYVEISGGNHSQFGWYEQQREDLDPKISLEKQQQIVLDSILEFLDN
;
A
#
# COMPACT_ATOMS: atom_id res chain seq x y z
N MET A 1 -15.63 -7.48 85.00
CA MET A 1 -14.54 -8.49 85.04
C MET A 1 -14.50 -9.21 83.72
N ALA A 2 -13.32 -9.22 83.06
CA ALA A 2 -12.69 -10.27 82.22
C ALA A 2 -13.59 -11.36 81.57
N LYS A 3 -13.40 -11.87 80.34
CA LYS A 3 -12.26 -11.86 79.40
C LYS A 3 -12.70 -12.62 78.10
N PHE A 4 -12.26 -12.12 76.95
CA PHE A 4 -11.60 -12.82 75.82
C PHE A 4 -12.34 -13.70 74.75
N PHE A 5 -12.17 -13.22 73.51
CA PHE A 5 -11.71 -13.86 72.25
C PHE A 5 -12.60 -14.81 71.43
N GLY A 6 -12.66 -14.51 70.12
CA GLY A 6 -13.05 -15.45 69.07
C GLY A 6 -13.21 -14.81 67.69
N GLY A 7 -12.12 -14.31 67.09
CA GLY A 7 -12.13 -13.78 65.72
C GLY A 7 -12.29 -14.88 64.67
N GLY A 8 -13.31 -14.77 63.82
CA GLY A 8 -13.50 -15.57 62.62
C GLY A 8 -13.15 -14.77 61.36
N LYS A 9 -11.87 -14.78 60.95
CA LYS A 9 -11.49 -14.31 59.62
C LYS A 9 -11.98 -15.35 58.59
N GLY A 10 -13.00 -15.02 57.82
CA GLY A 10 -13.38 -15.77 56.62
C GLY A 10 -12.19 -15.81 55.66
N LYS A 11 -11.55 -16.98 55.51
CA LYS A 11 -10.50 -17.18 54.51
C LYS A 11 -11.17 -17.22 53.13
N ALA A 12 -10.97 -16.19 52.33
CA ALA A 12 -11.17 -16.27 50.89
C ALA A 12 -10.23 -17.35 50.34
N VAL A 13 -10.79 -18.49 49.91
CA VAL A 13 -10.04 -19.53 49.22
C VAL A 13 -9.74 -19.01 47.81
N LYS A 14 -8.62 -18.30 47.64
CA LYS A 14 -8.02 -18.10 46.32
C LYS A 14 -7.61 -19.48 45.80
N LYS A 15 -8.40 -20.05 44.89
CA LYS A 15 -8.10 -21.30 44.18
C LYS A 15 -6.79 -21.08 43.41
N LYS A 16 -5.64 -21.47 43.97
CA LYS A 16 -4.37 -21.50 43.23
C LYS A 16 -4.55 -22.50 42.08
N LEU A 17 -4.63 -22.00 40.85
CA LEU A 17 -4.47 -22.82 39.66
C LEU A 17 -3.14 -23.58 39.83
N THR A 18 -3.20 -24.91 39.85
CA THR A 18 -2.01 -25.75 39.97
C THR A 18 -1.11 -25.54 38.74
N ASN A 19 0.22 -25.63 38.88
CA ASN A 19 1.18 -25.42 37.78
C ASN A 19 0.81 -26.20 36.49
N ASN A 20 0.17 -27.35 36.60
CA ASN A 20 -0.28 -28.13 35.45
C ASN A 20 -1.46 -27.50 34.70
N LYS A 21 -2.37 -26.80 35.38
CA LYS A 21 -3.47 -26.08 34.72
C LYS A 21 -2.96 -24.84 33.98
N PHE A 22 -1.98 -24.13 34.54
CA PHE A 22 -1.30 -23.05 33.84
C PHE A 22 -0.54 -23.57 32.61
N LYS A 23 0.20 -24.68 32.73
CA LYS A 23 0.88 -25.31 31.58
C LYS A 23 -0.09 -25.74 30.48
N ILE A 24 -1.23 -26.35 30.83
CA ILE A 24 -2.24 -26.76 29.84
C ILE A 24 -2.85 -25.54 29.16
N VAL A 25 -3.24 -24.50 29.90
CA VAL A 25 -3.76 -23.25 29.32
C VAL A 25 -2.72 -22.58 28.42
N SER A 26 -1.45 -22.53 28.82
CA SER A 26 -0.37 -21.99 27.99
C SER A 26 -0.11 -22.83 26.73
N LEU A 27 -0.13 -24.16 26.82
CA LEU A 27 0.05 -25.04 25.66
C LEU A 27 -1.14 -24.96 24.70
N THR A 28 -2.37 -24.86 25.21
CA THR A 28 -3.56 -24.64 24.40
C THR A 28 -3.51 -23.28 23.71
N PHE A 29 -3.11 -22.22 24.42
CA PHE A 29 -2.93 -20.89 23.84
C PHE A 29 -1.86 -20.88 22.74
N ILE A 30 -0.70 -21.50 22.99
CA ILE A 30 0.35 -21.67 21.97
C ILE A 30 -0.18 -22.44 20.76
N GLY A 31 -0.92 -23.53 20.99
CA GLY A 31 -1.55 -24.29 19.91
C GLY A 31 -2.51 -23.45 19.06
N ILE A 32 -3.33 -22.60 19.69
CA ILE A 32 -4.23 -21.68 18.98
C ILE A 32 -3.43 -20.65 18.18
N VAL A 33 -2.39 -20.05 18.76
CA VAL A 33 -1.55 -19.06 18.06
C VAL A 33 -0.86 -19.70 16.85
N VAL A 34 -0.35 -20.92 16.97
CA VAL A 34 0.26 -21.65 15.84
C VAL A 34 -0.76 -21.94 14.74
N ILE A 35 -1.99 -22.33 15.11
CA ILE A 35 -3.06 -22.55 14.13
C ILE A 35 -3.44 -21.24 13.43
N LEU A 36 -3.62 -20.15 14.17
CA LEU A 36 -3.96 -18.84 13.59
C LEU A 36 -2.84 -18.30 12.70
N ALA A 37 -1.58 -18.46 13.10
CA ALA A 37 -0.42 -18.10 12.28
C ALA A 37 -0.35 -18.96 11.00
N GLY A 38 -0.64 -20.26 11.11
CA GLY A 38 -0.72 -21.16 9.96
C GLY A 38 -1.84 -20.79 8.98
N LEU A 39 -3.02 -20.46 9.49
CA LEU A 39 -4.15 -20.00 8.69
C LEU A 39 -3.87 -18.64 8.03
N PHE A 40 -3.25 -17.72 8.76
CA PHE A 40 -2.84 -16.42 8.24
C PHE A 40 -1.78 -16.58 7.14
N GLY A 41 -0.76 -17.41 7.36
CA GLY A 41 0.26 -17.72 6.35
C GLY A 41 -0.33 -18.38 5.09
N PHE A 42 -1.28 -19.31 5.26
CA PHE A 42 -2.00 -19.91 4.14
C PHE A 42 -2.81 -18.86 3.37
N TRP A 43 -3.52 -17.98 4.07
CA TRP A 43 -4.26 -16.88 3.45
C TRP A 43 -3.35 -15.94 2.65
N LEU A 44 -2.18 -15.58 3.18
CA LEU A 44 -1.19 -14.79 2.45
C LEU A 44 -0.72 -15.49 1.16
N SER A 45 -0.50 -16.81 1.20
CA SER A 45 -0.05 -17.57 0.02
C SER A 45 -1.07 -17.65 -1.13
N MET A 46 -2.34 -17.29 -0.90
CA MET A 46 -3.39 -17.28 -1.91
C MET A 46 -3.54 -15.91 -2.61
N GLY A 47 -2.46 -15.13 -2.71
CA GLY A 47 -2.44 -13.92 -3.54
C GLY A 47 -2.57 -14.27 -5.04
N PRO A 48 -3.04 -13.33 -5.88
CA PRO A 48 -3.14 -13.58 -7.32
C PRO A 48 -1.77 -13.78 -7.95
N GLU A 49 -1.69 -14.60 -8.98
CA GLU A 49 -0.45 -14.79 -9.75
C GLU A 49 -0.18 -13.56 -10.63
N LEU A 50 1.11 -13.28 -10.88
CA LEU A 50 1.51 -12.20 -11.77
C LEU A 50 1.43 -12.64 -13.23
N LEU A 51 1.06 -11.70 -14.10
CA LEU A 51 1.06 -11.94 -15.54
C LEU A 51 2.50 -11.93 -16.11
N PRO A 52 2.76 -12.61 -17.23
CA PRO A 52 4.10 -12.66 -17.84
C PRO A 52 4.75 -11.29 -18.08
N GLU A 53 3.94 -10.28 -18.39
CA GLU A 53 4.37 -8.91 -18.67
C GLU A 53 4.95 -8.22 -17.43
N ALA A 54 4.43 -8.52 -16.23
CA ALA A 54 5.02 -8.04 -14.98
C ALA A 54 6.46 -8.54 -14.83
N TYR A 55 6.70 -9.83 -15.10
CA TYR A 55 8.05 -10.39 -15.08
C TYR A 55 8.93 -9.82 -16.20
N ALA A 56 8.38 -9.66 -17.40
CA ALA A 56 9.10 -9.13 -18.54
C ALA A 56 9.64 -7.71 -18.27
N ALA A 57 8.85 -6.88 -17.59
CA ALA A 57 9.21 -5.49 -17.28
C ALA A 57 10.37 -5.34 -16.28
N LEU A 58 10.73 -6.39 -15.54
CA LEU A 58 11.85 -6.40 -14.60
C LEU A 58 13.21 -6.54 -15.29
N HIS A 59 13.24 -6.95 -16.57
CA HIS A 59 14.50 -7.13 -17.29
C HIS A 59 15.15 -5.77 -17.59
N GLN A 60 16.42 -5.64 -17.24
CA GLN A 60 17.23 -4.49 -17.64
C GLN A 60 17.43 -4.49 -19.17
N ASP A 61 17.43 -3.31 -19.79
CA ASP A 61 17.79 -3.13 -21.21
C ASP A 61 18.62 -1.85 -21.42
N GLU A 62 18.80 -1.42 -22.67
CA GLU A 62 19.57 -0.21 -23.02
C GLU A 62 18.89 1.11 -22.58
N GLN A 63 17.59 1.08 -22.26
CA GLN A 63 16.79 2.27 -21.94
C GLN A 63 16.50 2.39 -20.44
N VAL A 64 16.24 1.26 -19.75
CA VAL A 64 15.88 1.26 -18.32
C VAL A 64 16.79 0.33 -17.53
N GLN A 65 17.34 0.87 -16.45
CA GLN A 65 18.02 0.13 -15.40
C GLN A 65 17.00 -0.24 -14.31
N VAL A 66 16.92 -1.53 -13.98
CA VAL A 66 16.07 -2.06 -12.90
C VAL A 66 16.97 -2.66 -11.83
N THR A 67 17.00 -2.09 -10.63
CA THR A 67 17.86 -2.56 -9.52
C THR A 67 17.03 -2.87 -8.29
N GLU A 68 17.48 -3.84 -7.48
CA GLU A 68 16.89 -4.13 -6.18
C GLU A 68 17.57 -3.28 -5.11
N GLY A 69 16.78 -2.47 -4.40
CA GLY A 69 17.17 -1.84 -3.14
C GLY A 69 16.93 -2.75 -1.94
N GLU A 70 16.92 -2.20 -0.73
CA GLU A 70 16.66 -3.01 0.47
C GLU A 70 15.24 -3.59 0.46
N ASN A 71 14.27 -2.75 0.15
CA ASN A 71 12.84 -3.05 0.24
C ASN A 71 12.05 -2.48 -0.94
N TRP A 72 12.70 -2.24 -2.07
CA TRP A 72 12.07 -1.70 -3.26
C TRP A 72 12.77 -2.16 -4.54
N LEU A 73 12.06 -2.05 -5.65
CA LEU A 73 12.61 -2.13 -6.99
C LEU A 73 12.76 -0.70 -7.53
N ASP A 74 13.92 -0.38 -8.06
CA ASP A 74 14.27 0.94 -8.59
C ASP A 74 14.38 0.88 -10.11
N PHE A 75 13.52 1.64 -10.78
CA PHE A 75 13.48 1.81 -12.22
C PHE A 75 14.05 3.18 -12.56
N THR A 76 15.24 3.20 -13.16
CA THR A 76 15.95 4.42 -13.54
C THR A 76 16.19 4.47 -15.05
N PRO A 77 15.84 5.58 -15.74
CA PRO A 77 16.20 5.78 -17.15
C PRO A 77 17.71 5.83 -17.34
N LYS A 78 18.25 4.98 -18.22
CA LYS A 78 19.69 4.96 -18.53
C LYS A 78 20.11 6.23 -19.28
N GLY A 79 21.28 6.74 -18.91
CA GLY A 79 21.87 7.93 -19.54
C GLY A 79 21.18 9.24 -19.14
N GLN A 80 20.25 9.20 -18.19
CA GLN A 80 19.56 10.37 -17.64
C GLN A 80 19.84 10.47 -16.13
N SER A 81 19.63 11.65 -15.58
CA SER A 81 19.68 11.91 -14.14
C SER A 81 18.34 12.53 -13.74
N PRO A 82 17.30 11.69 -13.55
CA PRO A 82 15.96 12.17 -13.26
C PRO A 82 15.98 12.95 -11.93
N ASP A 83 15.39 14.14 -11.92
CA ASP A 83 15.23 14.96 -10.71
C ASP A 83 13.85 14.75 -10.04
N THR A 84 13.00 13.93 -10.66
CA THR A 84 11.64 13.61 -10.20
C THR A 84 11.51 12.12 -10.00
N ALA A 85 10.95 11.73 -8.86
CA ALA A 85 10.67 10.33 -8.58
C ALA A 85 9.25 10.07 -8.08
N VAL A 86 8.77 8.87 -8.36
CA VAL A 86 7.49 8.36 -7.87
C VAL A 86 7.74 7.11 -7.02
N ILE A 87 7.29 7.12 -5.77
CA ILE A 87 7.23 5.95 -4.91
C ILE A 87 5.84 5.33 -5.02
N LEU A 88 5.75 4.07 -5.45
CA LEU A 88 4.48 3.36 -5.59
C LEU A 88 4.35 2.23 -4.58
N TYR A 89 3.26 2.28 -3.80
CA TYR A 89 2.88 1.26 -2.86
C TYR A 89 1.90 0.26 -3.50
N PRO A 90 2.18 -1.06 -3.39
CA PRO A 90 1.32 -2.07 -3.96
C PRO A 90 -0.01 -2.18 -3.20
N GLY A 91 -1.03 -2.68 -3.89
CA GLY A 91 -2.27 -3.11 -3.24
C GLY A 91 -2.08 -4.29 -2.29
N GLY A 92 -3.08 -4.53 -1.45
CA GLY A 92 -3.01 -5.58 -0.44
C GLY A 92 -2.88 -6.98 -1.05
N ARG A 93 -1.92 -7.75 -0.56
CA ARG A 93 -1.55 -9.10 -1.03
C ARG A 93 -1.04 -9.13 -2.47
N LEU A 94 -0.61 -7.99 -3.00
CA LEU A 94 0.01 -7.88 -4.31
C LEU A 94 1.51 -7.63 -4.15
N LYS A 95 2.28 -8.33 -4.97
CA LYS A 95 3.72 -8.10 -5.07
C LYS A 95 3.98 -6.78 -5.82
N PRO A 96 5.03 -6.02 -5.49
CA PRO A 96 5.37 -4.78 -6.19
C PRO A 96 5.59 -4.98 -7.69
N GLU A 97 6.09 -6.14 -8.11
CA GLU A 97 6.33 -6.52 -9.51
C GLU A 97 5.07 -6.43 -10.38
N ALA A 98 3.87 -6.53 -9.80
CA ALA A 98 2.60 -6.30 -10.50
C ALA A 98 2.53 -4.92 -11.19
N TYR A 99 3.29 -3.94 -10.70
CA TYR A 99 3.34 -2.57 -11.21
C TYR A 99 4.61 -2.31 -12.05
N ALA A 100 5.44 -3.33 -12.28
CA ALA A 100 6.68 -3.19 -13.05
C ALA A 100 6.46 -2.63 -14.47
N PRO A 101 5.42 -3.00 -15.23
CA PRO A 101 5.20 -2.41 -16.54
C PRO A 101 4.87 -0.91 -16.47
N LEU A 102 4.06 -0.48 -15.52
CA LEU A 102 3.77 0.95 -15.29
C LEU A 102 5.05 1.70 -14.90
N ALA A 103 5.82 1.17 -13.94
CA ALA A 103 7.08 1.76 -13.50
C ALA A 103 8.10 1.89 -14.64
N ARG A 104 8.22 0.84 -15.47
CA ARG A 104 9.10 0.86 -16.63
C ARG A 104 8.68 1.92 -17.64
N ASN A 105 7.38 2.03 -17.93
CA ASN A 105 6.89 3.01 -18.91
C ASN A 105 7.08 4.44 -18.41
N LEU A 106 6.82 4.71 -17.13
CA LEU A 106 7.15 6.02 -16.54
C LEU A 106 8.67 6.28 -16.56
N ALA A 107 9.50 5.26 -16.34
CA ALA A 107 10.94 5.41 -16.45
C ALA A 107 11.41 5.73 -17.88
N LEU A 108 10.77 5.18 -18.91
CA LEU A 108 11.05 5.52 -20.31
C LEU A 108 10.77 7.00 -20.61
N GLU A 109 9.82 7.61 -19.91
CA GLU A 109 9.48 9.03 -20.02
C GLU A 109 10.35 9.95 -19.14
N GLY A 110 11.38 9.40 -18.47
CA GLY A 110 12.40 10.19 -17.78
C GLY A 110 12.18 10.37 -16.27
N TYR A 111 11.26 9.63 -15.66
CA TYR A 111 11.05 9.63 -14.20
C TYR A 111 11.78 8.47 -13.53
N ARG A 112 12.16 8.61 -12.25
CA ARG A 112 12.63 7.48 -11.46
C ARG A 112 11.48 6.86 -10.68
N ILE A 113 11.32 5.55 -10.72
CA ILE A 113 10.19 4.89 -10.06
C ILE A 113 10.68 3.86 -9.04
N PHE A 114 10.11 3.92 -7.84
CA PHE A 114 10.38 2.98 -6.76
C PHE A 114 9.13 2.16 -6.46
N LEU A 115 9.16 0.86 -6.73
CA LEU A 115 8.09 -0.06 -6.34
C LEU A 115 8.42 -0.69 -5.01
N VAL A 116 7.64 -0.41 -3.97
CA VAL A 116 8.00 -0.76 -2.60
C VAL A 116 7.49 -2.16 -2.25
N SER A 117 8.42 -3.04 -1.87
CA SER A 117 8.10 -4.33 -1.27
C SER A 117 7.55 -4.09 0.14
N MET A 118 6.45 -4.75 0.49
CA MET A 118 5.78 -4.55 1.78
C MET A 118 5.84 -5.81 2.65
N PRO A 119 5.92 -5.69 3.99
CA PRO A 119 5.87 -6.86 4.85
C PRO A 119 4.54 -7.60 4.68
N PHE A 120 4.61 -8.89 4.40
CA PHE A 120 3.44 -9.74 4.13
C PHE A 120 2.59 -9.26 2.94
N ASP A 121 3.18 -8.52 2.00
CA ASP A 121 2.49 -7.87 0.88
C ASP A 121 1.35 -6.94 1.34
N LEU A 122 1.49 -6.34 2.52
CA LEU A 122 0.50 -5.46 3.13
C LEU A 122 1.14 -4.12 3.48
N SER A 123 0.81 -3.08 2.71
CA SER A 123 1.34 -1.73 2.84
C SER A 123 1.13 -1.11 4.23
N PHE A 124 0.13 -1.57 4.97
CA PHE A 124 -0.10 -1.18 6.36
C PHE A 124 1.12 -1.42 7.27
N PHE A 125 1.92 -2.46 7.03
CA PHE A 125 3.08 -2.79 7.87
C PHE A 125 4.38 -2.08 7.46
N GLY A 126 4.37 -1.29 6.39
CA GLY A 126 5.56 -0.64 5.85
C GLY A 126 5.29 0.69 5.19
N TYR A 127 4.23 1.40 5.60
CA TYR A 127 3.84 2.67 4.98
C TYR A 127 4.89 3.77 5.17
N ASP A 128 5.81 3.62 6.12
CA ASP A 128 6.95 4.50 6.42
C ASP A 128 8.21 4.17 5.59
N ARG A 129 8.22 3.11 4.79
CA ARG A 129 9.38 2.70 3.97
C ARG A 129 9.84 3.76 2.97
N ALA A 130 8.98 4.70 2.60
CA ALA A 130 9.36 5.86 1.80
C ALA A 130 10.46 6.72 2.46
N ASP A 131 10.58 6.75 3.79
CA ASP A 131 11.61 7.53 4.49
C ASP A 131 13.03 7.08 4.08
N THR A 132 13.27 5.76 4.05
CA THR A 132 14.56 5.21 3.62
C THR A 132 14.85 5.55 2.16
N ILE A 133 13.85 5.42 1.28
CA ILE A 133 14.02 5.73 -0.14
C ILE A 133 14.38 7.21 -0.32
N ILE A 134 13.65 8.13 0.32
CA ILE A 134 13.88 9.56 0.19
C ILE A 134 15.26 9.95 0.72
N SER A 135 15.65 9.43 1.90
CA SER A 135 16.95 9.75 2.52
C SER A 135 18.17 9.22 1.74
N GLU A 136 18.03 8.12 1.00
CA GLU A 136 19.12 7.55 0.19
C GLU A 136 19.27 8.23 -1.19
N HIS A 137 18.30 9.05 -1.60
CA HIS A 137 18.21 9.62 -2.95
C HIS A 137 18.15 11.16 -2.95
N SER A 138 19.20 11.77 -2.39
CA SER A 138 19.36 13.24 -2.32
C SER A 138 19.45 13.95 -3.69
N ASP A 139 19.60 13.19 -4.78
CA ASP A 139 19.59 13.67 -6.15
C ASP A 139 18.19 14.04 -6.66
N ILE A 140 17.13 13.52 -6.03
CA ILE A 140 15.73 13.81 -6.38
C ILE A 140 15.27 15.11 -5.72
N GLN A 141 14.67 15.98 -6.53
CA GLN A 141 14.14 17.28 -6.11
C GLN A 141 12.62 17.28 -5.98
N ARG A 142 11.93 16.50 -6.82
CA ARG A 142 10.47 16.37 -6.81
C ARG A 142 10.05 14.95 -6.46
N TRP A 143 9.27 14.82 -5.40
CA TRP A 143 8.82 13.53 -4.86
C TRP A 143 7.31 13.40 -4.94
N TYR A 144 6.88 12.38 -5.66
CA TYR A 144 5.51 11.91 -5.66
C TYR A 144 5.43 10.57 -4.96
N ILE A 145 4.33 10.36 -4.25
CA ILE A 145 4.00 9.05 -3.69
C ILE A 145 2.62 8.65 -4.15
N GLY A 146 2.41 7.37 -4.37
CA GLY A 146 1.11 6.85 -4.73
C GLY A 146 0.99 5.39 -4.43
N GLY A 147 -0.16 4.83 -4.80
CA GLY A 147 -0.36 3.40 -4.67
C GLY A 147 -1.72 2.96 -5.14
N HIS A 148 -1.84 1.64 -5.26
CA HIS A 148 -3.08 0.98 -5.65
C HIS A 148 -3.84 0.49 -4.42
N SER A 149 -5.16 0.72 -4.35
CA SER A 149 -6.01 0.15 -3.29
C SER A 149 -5.46 0.45 -1.88
N LEU A 150 -5.23 -0.58 -1.05
CA LEU A 150 -4.56 -0.43 0.25
C LEU A 150 -3.25 0.36 0.19
N GLY A 151 -2.46 0.21 -0.88
CA GLY A 151 -1.22 0.96 -1.08
C GLY A 151 -1.45 2.46 -1.19
N GLY A 152 -2.49 2.88 -1.92
CA GLY A 152 -2.84 4.30 -2.07
C GLY A 152 -3.35 4.91 -0.76
N ALA A 153 -4.20 4.19 -0.02
CA ALA A 153 -4.61 4.60 1.32
C ALA A 153 -3.41 4.78 2.27
N MET A 154 -2.42 3.89 2.20
CA MET A 154 -1.20 3.99 3.00
C MET A 154 -0.23 5.08 2.52
N ALA A 155 -0.22 5.41 1.23
CA ALA A 155 0.49 6.58 0.72
C ALA A 155 -0.11 7.89 1.26
N ALA A 156 -1.45 8.00 1.28
CA ALA A 156 -2.14 9.14 1.91
C ALA A 156 -1.83 9.24 3.41
N ARG A 157 -1.88 8.10 4.12
CA ARG A 157 -1.48 8.02 5.53
C ARG A 157 -0.04 8.47 5.77
N TYR A 158 0.89 8.02 4.92
CA TYR A 158 2.29 8.42 4.99
C TYR A 158 2.45 9.94 4.88
N ILE A 159 1.73 10.56 3.92
CA ILE A 159 1.70 12.01 3.79
C ILE A 159 1.17 12.67 5.06
N ASN A 160 0.04 12.19 5.59
CA ASN A 160 -0.64 12.80 6.73
C ASN A 160 0.21 12.78 8.01
N GLN A 161 1.04 11.75 8.19
CA GLN A 161 1.92 11.61 9.37
C GLN A 161 3.15 12.53 9.37
N LYS A 162 3.12 13.65 8.61
CA LYS A 162 4.13 14.72 8.40
C LYS A 162 5.24 14.93 9.45
N ASN A 163 4.97 14.70 10.73
CA ASN A 163 5.89 14.96 11.84
C ASN A 163 7.19 14.12 11.84
N THR A 164 7.41 13.23 10.86
CA THR A 164 8.59 12.35 10.81
C THR A 164 9.54 12.60 9.64
N ARG A 165 9.21 13.46 8.66
CA ARG A 165 9.98 13.55 7.40
C ARG A 165 10.81 14.83 7.25
N GLU A 166 11.98 14.68 6.61
CA GLU A 166 12.91 15.77 6.29
C GLU A 166 12.57 16.49 4.98
N VAL A 167 11.82 15.82 4.09
CA VAL A 167 11.50 16.31 2.73
C VAL A 167 9.98 16.39 2.54
N ASP A 168 9.52 17.50 1.98
CA ASP A 168 8.12 17.66 1.57
C ASP A 168 7.85 16.85 0.30
N LEU A 169 6.61 16.40 0.14
CA LEU A 169 6.18 15.64 -1.04
C LEU A 169 5.40 16.60 -1.94
N ASP A 170 5.65 16.54 -3.24
CA ASP A 170 5.02 17.39 -4.25
C ASP A 170 3.61 16.91 -4.61
N GLY A 171 3.37 15.59 -4.57
CA GLY A 171 2.03 15.09 -4.82
C GLY A 171 1.72 13.64 -4.44
N LEU A 172 0.42 13.37 -4.44
CA LEU A 172 -0.21 12.09 -4.15
C LEU A 172 -0.89 11.52 -5.41
N ILE A 173 -0.64 10.25 -5.73
CA ILE A 173 -1.31 9.52 -6.82
C ILE A 173 -2.11 8.35 -6.22
N LEU A 174 -3.43 8.49 -6.18
CA LEU A 174 -4.35 7.43 -5.74
C LEU A 174 -4.84 6.65 -6.95
N MET A 175 -4.49 5.36 -7.02
CA MET A 175 -5.01 4.43 -8.02
C MET A 175 -6.03 3.53 -7.35
N ALA A 176 -7.30 3.57 -7.77
CA ALA A 176 -8.40 2.80 -7.18
C ALA A 176 -8.39 2.81 -5.65
N SER A 177 -8.27 4.01 -5.06
CA SER A 177 -8.09 4.18 -3.62
C SER A 177 -8.47 5.59 -3.18
N TYR A 178 -8.62 5.74 -1.86
CA TYR A 178 -8.96 6.97 -1.18
C TYR A 178 -8.30 7.01 0.21
N PRO A 179 -8.11 8.20 0.81
CA PRO A 179 -7.64 8.32 2.19
C PRO A 179 -8.66 7.77 3.19
N ASP A 180 -8.18 7.24 4.32
CA ASP A 180 -9.03 7.00 5.48
C ASP A 180 -9.52 8.33 6.08
N GLU A 181 -10.66 8.36 6.76
CA GLU A 181 -11.19 9.58 7.41
C GLU A 181 -10.20 10.22 8.41
N SER A 182 -9.33 9.41 9.02
CA SER A 182 -8.30 9.90 9.94
C SER A 182 -7.06 10.47 9.24
N ASP A 183 -6.96 10.28 7.92
CA ASP A 183 -5.87 10.70 7.06
C ASP A 183 -6.30 11.86 6.14
N ASP A 184 -6.90 12.88 6.74
CA ASP A 184 -7.36 14.11 6.07
C ASP A 184 -6.19 14.95 5.52
N LEU A 185 -6.20 15.12 4.20
CA LEU A 185 -5.21 15.87 3.42
C LEU A 185 -5.75 17.19 2.87
N SER A 186 -6.98 17.62 3.21
CA SER A 186 -7.65 18.78 2.60
C SER A 186 -6.84 20.08 2.72
N ASP A 187 -6.16 20.25 3.84
CA ASP A 187 -5.35 21.44 4.17
C ASP A 187 -3.86 21.26 3.83
N HIS A 188 -3.47 20.13 3.22
CA HIS A 188 -2.08 19.89 2.82
C HIS A 188 -1.77 20.61 1.51
N ASN A 189 -0.65 21.33 1.49
CA ASN A 189 -0.12 21.96 0.28
C ASN A 189 0.62 20.94 -0.59
N ILE A 190 -0.12 20.01 -1.20
CA ILE A 190 0.36 19.02 -2.16
C ILE A 190 -0.58 18.99 -3.37
N ARG A 191 -0.09 18.53 -4.52
CA ARG A 191 -0.98 18.12 -5.61
C ARG A 191 -1.53 16.73 -5.32
N ALA A 192 -2.72 16.44 -5.81
CA ALA A 192 -3.31 15.11 -5.66
C ALA A 192 -4.06 14.71 -6.94
N MET A 193 -4.01 13.43 -7.26
CA MET A 193 -4.84 12.81 -8.28
C MET A 193 -5.51 11.55 -7.72
N SER A 194 -6.77 11.34 -8.11
CA SER A 194 -7.50 10.09 -7.96
C SER A 194 -7.88 9.52 -9.33
N ILE A 195 -7.28 8.38 -9.68
CA ILE A 195 -7.65 7.57 -10.84
C ILE A 195 -8.46 6.38 -10.35
N TYR A 196 -9.69 6.22 -10.83
CA TYR A 196 -10.59 5.13 -10.42
C TYR A 196 -11.35 4.59 -11.63
N ALA A 197 -12.00 3.43 -11.50
CA ALA A 197 -12.68 2.79 -12.61
C ALA A 197 -14.16 2.52 -12.31
N ASP A 198 -15.03 2.66 -13.32
CA ASP A 198 -16.50 2.56 -13.14
C ASP A 198 -17.01 1.12 -12.92
N ARG A 199 -16.13 0.12 -13.04
CA ARG A 199 -16.41 -1.30 -12.74
C ARG A 199 -15.48 -1.85 -11.67
N ASP A 200 -14.95 -1.00 -10.81
CA ASP A 200 -14.22 -1.44 -9.64
C ASP A 200 -15.18 -2.08 -8.61
N GLY A 201 -14.93 -3.35 -8.27
CA GLY A 201 -15.73 -4.09 -7.29
C GLY A 201 -15.34 -3.84 -5.82
N TYR A 202 -14.25 -3.14 -5.55
CA TYR A 202 -13.70 -2.89 -4.21
C TYR A 202 -13.78 -1.42 -3.80
N VAL A 203 -13.52 -0.50 -4.73
CA VAL A 203 -13.57 0.95 -4.54
C VAL A 203 -14.62 1.53 -5.45
N THR A 204 -15.75 1.93 -4.88
CA THR A 204 -16.90 2.40 -5.63
C THR A 204 -16.81 3.89 -5.94
N GLU A 205 -17.59 4.36 -6.92
CA GLU A 205 -17.76 5.79 -7.20
C GLU A 205 -18.27 6.55 -5.95
N GLU A 206 -19.10 5.90 -5.13
CA GLU A 206 -19.57 6.48 -3.85
C GLU A 206 -18.41 6.68 -2.87
N ASP A 207 -17.52 5.69 -2.72
CA ASP A 207 -16.33 5.82 -1.87
C ASP A 207 -15.47 7.01 -2.32
N ILE A 208 -15.19 7.12 -3.64
CA ILE A 208 -14.42 8.24 -4.21
C ILE A 208 -15.14 9.58 -4.00
N SER A 209 -16.46 9.61 -4.17
CA SER A 209 -17.24 10.84 -4.00
C SER A 209 -17.27 11.30 -2.55
N THR A 210 -17.34 10.38 -1.59
CA THR A 210 -17.39 10.72 -0.15
C THR A 210 -16.00 11.11 0.39
N SER A 211 -14.92 10.63 -0.23
CA SER A 211 -13.56 10.97 0.18
C SER A 211 -13.03 12.28 -0.39
N LYS A 212 -13.78 12.98 -1.26
CA LYS A 212 -13.29 14.22 -1.91
C LYS A 212 -12.92 15.31 -0.92
N ASP A 213 -13.70 15.42 0.15
CA ASP A 213 -13.48 16.42 1.20
C ASP A 213 -12.22 16.13 2.04
N LEU A 214 -11.63 14.93 1.93
CA LEU A 214 -10.36 14.55 2.57
C LEU A 214 -9.13 14.90 1.74
N LEU A 215 -9.31 15.49 0.56
CA LEU A 215 -8.24 15.79 -0.39
C LEU A 215 -8.19 17.28 -0.71
N PRO A 216 -7.04 17.81 -1.17
CA PRO A 216 -6.95 19.20 -1.60
C PRO A 216 -8.03 19.56 -2.63
N ALA A 217 -8.57 20.78 -2.56
CA ALA A 217 -9.66 21.21 -3.44
C ALA A 217 -9.35 21.11 -4.95
N GLU A 218 -8.08 21.26 -5.31
CA GLU A 218 -7.57 21.18 -6.70
C GLU A 218 -7.20 19.73 -7.10
N THR A 219 -7.69 18.71 -6.40
CA THR A 219 -7.43 17.30 -6.74
C THR A 219 -7.99 16.97 -8.12
N GLU A 220 -7.16 16.33 -8.94
CA GLU A 220 -7.53 15.85 -10.27
C GLU A 220 -8.22 14.49 -10.17
N TYR A 221 -9.39 14.34 -10.81
CA TYR A 221 -10.15 13.08 -10.80
C TYR A 221 -10.26 12.51 -12.21
N VAL A 222 -9.81 11.27 -12.38
CA VAL A 222 -9.85 10.55 -13.66
C VAL A 222 -10.67 9.27 -13.49
N GLU A 223 -11.83 9.23 -14.13
CA GLU A 223 -12.63 8.00 -14.22
C GLU A 223 -12.24 7.20 -15.47
N ILE A 224 -11.94 5.92 -15.28
CA ILE A 224 -11.69 4.95 -16.34
C ILE A 224 -12.99 4.20 -16.65
N SER A 225 -13.72 4.67 -17.67
CA SER A 225 -14.94 3.98 -18.08
C SER A 225 -14.64 2.62 -18.71
N GLY A 226 -15.33 1.59 -18.22
CA GLY A 226 -15.16 0.20 -18.57
C GLY A 226 -14.00 -0.50 -17.87
N GLY A 227 -13.18 0.18 -17.08
CA GLY A 227 -12.08 -0.42 -16.32
C GLY A 227 -12.55 -1.11 -15.04
N ASN A 228 -11.66 -1.87 -14.39
CA ASN A 228 -11.93 -2.49 -13.09
C ASN A 228 -10.74 -2.36 -12.11
N HIS A 229 -10.85 -2.93 -10.91
CA HIS A 229 -9.81 -2.84 -9.88
C HIS A 229 -8.53 -3.58 -10.26
N SER A 230 -8.68 -4.79 -10.80
CA SER A 230 -7.57 -5.72 -11.02
C SER A 230 -6.65 -5.26 -12.16
N GLN A 231 -7.18 -4.50 -13.12
CA GLN A 231 -6.44 -3.97 -14.26
C GLN A 231 -5.55 -2.75 -13.94
N PHE A 232 -5.47 -2.31 -12.67
CA PHE A 232 -4.46 -1.33 -12.23
C PHE A 232 -3.05 -1.94 -12.07
N GLY A 233 -2.94 -3.28 -12.07
CA GLY A 233 -1.66 -3.98 -12.17
C GLY A 233 -1.71 -5.18 -13.10
N TRP A 234 -0.59 -5.87 -13.22
CA TRP A 234 -0.40 -7.04 -14.10
C TRP A 234 -0.43 -8.33 -13.29
N TYR A 235 -1.62 -8.70 -12.83
CA TYR A 235 -1.89 -9.91 -12.06
C TYR A 235 -3.27 -10.48 -12.41
N GLU A 236 -3.54 -11.71 -12.00
CA GLU A 236 -4.83 -12.38 -12.24
C GLU A 236 -6.00 -11.62 -11.59
N GLN A 237 -7.12 -11.55 -12.33
CA GLN A 237 -8.34 -10.90 -11.84
C GLN A 237 -8.80 -11.50 -10.50
N GLN A 238 -9.13 -10.63 -9.55
CA GLN A 238 -9.62 -11.06 -8.24
C GLN A 238 -11.11 -11.38 -8.27
N ARG A 239 -11.53 -12.28 -7.38
CA ARG A 239 -12.86 -12.89 -7.43
C ARG A 239 -14.00 -11.92 -7.17
N GLU A 240 -13.79 -10.91 -6.34
CA GLU A 240 -14.81 -9.94 -5.94
C GLU A 240 -14.85 -8.70 -6.85
N ASP A 241 -13.94 -8.61 -7.83
CA ASP A 241 -13.93 -7.54 -8.84
C ASP A 241 -14.98 -7.78 -9.94
N LEU A 242 -15.38 -6.71 -10.64
CA LEU A 242 -16.29 -6.85 -11.78
C LEU A 242 -15.52 -7.12 -13.07
N ASP A 243 -16.16 -7.82 -14.01
CA ASP A 243 -15.58 -8.06 -15.33
C ASP A 243 -15.38 -6.72 -16.07
N PRO A 244 -14.18 -6.44 -16.60
CA PRO A 244 -13.90 -5.20 -17.32
C PRO A 244 -14.54 -5.21 -18.71
N LYS A 245 -14.77 -4.02 -19.26
CA LYS A 245 -15.24 -3.78 -20.64
C LYS A 245 -14.13 -3.31 -21.58
N ILE A 246 -12.96 -2.97 -21.04
CA ILE A 246 -11.75 -2.64 -21.80
C ILE A 246 -10.65 -3.65 -21.50
N SER A 247 -9.65 -3.73 -22.38
CA SER A 247 -8.50 -4.61 -22.16
C SER A 247 -7.60 -4.05 -21.05
N LEU A 248 -6.78 -4.92 -20.46
CA LEU A 248 -5.83 -4.54 -19.41
C LEU A 248 -4.85 -3.50 -19.94
N GLU A 249 -4.34 -3.70 -21.15
CA GLU A 249 -3.41 -2.78 -21.83
C GLU A 249 -4.06 -1.41 -22.03
N LYS A 250 -5.35 -1.38 -22.36
CA LYS A 250 -6.06 -0.11 -22.55
C LYS A 250 -6.21 0.65 -21.23
N GLN A 251 -6.56 -0.04 -20.15
CA GLN A 251 -6.61 0.58 -18.82
C GLN A 251 -5.22 1.05 -18.38
N GLN A 252 -4.19 0.22 -18.53
CA GLN A 252 -2.82 0.57 -18.18
C GLN A 252 -2.31 1.78 -18.96
N GLN A 253 -2.67 1.90 -20.25
CA GLN A 253 -2.34 3.09 -21.03
C GLN A 253 -3.02 4.35 -20.48
N ILE A 254 -4.31 4.27 -20.10
CA ILE A 254 -5.02 5.40 -19.50
C ILE A 254 -4.37 5.81 -18.17
N VAL A 255 -4.02 4.85 -17.32
CA VAL A 255 -3.31 5.11 -16.06
C VAL A 255 -1.97 5.79 -16.31
N LEU A 256 -1.17 5.28 -17.26
CA LEU A 256 0.11 5.86 -17.64
C LEU A 256 -0.05 7.31 -18.13
N ASP A 257 -0.92 7.53 -19.11
CA ASP A 257 -1.13 8.85 -19.72
C ASP A 257 -1.59 9.87 -18.67
N SER A 258 -2.48 9.47 -17.76
CA SER A 258 -2.98 10.34 -16.68
C SER A 258 -1.86 10.71 -15.70
N ILE A 259 -1.04 9.74 -15.29
CA ILE A 259 0.08 10.00 -14.38
C ILE A 259 1.11 10.92 -15.06
N LEU A 260 1.43 10.71 -16.33
CA LEU A 260 2.36 11.58 -17.06
C LEU A 260 1.85 13.02 -17.14
N GLU A 261 0.58 13.22 -17.50
CA GLU A 261 -0.04 14.55 -17.55
C GLU A 261 0.03 15.25 -16.19
N PHE A 262 -0.14 14.51 -15.09
CA PHE A 262 -0.01 15.07 -13.75
C PHE A 262 1.41 15.39 -13.35
N LEU A 263 2.38 14.55 -13.69
CA LEU A 263 3.79 14.80 -13.35
C LEU A 263 4.39 15.98 -14.14
N ASP A 264 3.86 16.26 -15.34
CA ASP A 264 4.33 17.35 -16.22
C ASP A 264 3.80 18.75 -15.87
N ASN A 265 2.68 18.83 -15.14
CA ASN A 265 2.04 20.10 -14.76
C ASN A 265 2.56 20.69 -13.44
#